data_AF-E2BTL6-F1
#
_entry.id   AF-E2BTL6-F1
#
_cell.length_a   1.000
_cell.length_b   1.000
_cell.length_c   1.000
_cell.angle_alpha   90.00
_cell.angle_beta   90.00
_cell.angle_gamma   90.00
#
_symmetry.space_group_name_H-M   'P 1'
#
loop_
_entity.id
_entity.type
_entity.pdbx_description
1 polymer ?
#
loop_
_entity_poly.entity_id
_entity_poly.type
_entity_poly.pdbx_seq_one_letter_code
_entity_poly.pdbx_strand_id
1 'polypeptide(L)' 'LSPLDFFFWGCLKNRVYRTKPQNLKDLRRIIDEVLITLEILQNVTTSFYNRLAHYQTVESRQFEQLL' A
#
# COMPACT_ATOMS: atom_id res chain seq x y z
N LEU A 1 3.61 -8.21 -8.09
CA LEU A 1 3.38 -7.89 -6.66
C LEU A 1 1.91 -7.55 -6.52
N SER A 2 1.19 -8.23 -5.62
CA SER A 2 -0.20 -7.92 -5.35
C SER A 2 -0.34 -6.53 -4.70
N PRO A 3 -1.52 -5.89 -4.75
CA PRO A 3 -1.77 -4.63 -4.03
C PRO A 3 -1.47 -4.75 -2.53
N LEU A 4 -1.70 -5.94 -1.98
CA LEU A 4 -1.40 -6.26 -0.59
C LEU A 4 0.11 -6.26 -0.32
N ASP A 5 0.91 -6.87 -1.21
CA ASP A 5 2.37 -6.91 -1.05
C ASP A 5 2.97 -5.50 -1.06
N PHE A 6 2.49 -4.63 -1.97
CA PHE A 6 2.96 -3.25 -2.05
C PHE A 6 2.60 -2.45 -0.80
N PHE A 7 1.34 -2.55 -0.35
CA PHE A 7 0.88 -1.87 0.85
C PHE A 7 1.61 -2.36 2.10
N PHE A 8 1.68 -3.68 2.30
CA PHE A 8 2.33 -4.30 3.45
C PHE A 8 3.79 -3.89 3.52
N TRP A 9 4.50 -3.95 2.40
CA TRP A 9 5.90 -3.55 2.35
C TRP A 9 6.09 -2.06 2.63
N GLY A 10 5.17 -1.20 2.16
CA GLY A 10 5.15 0.21 2.50
C GLY A 10 4.95 0.47 4.00
N CYS A 11 3.96 -0.21 4.60
CA CYS A 11 3.64 -0.12 6.02
C CYS A 11 4.82 -0.59 6.89
N LEU A 12 5.37 -1.76 6.57
CA LEU A 12 6.50 -2.35 7.30
C LEU A 12 7.72 -1.44 7.25
N LYS A 13 8.09 -0.94 6.06
CA LYS A 13 9.20 0.01 5.91
C LYS A 13 8.98 1.26 6.75
N ASN A 14 7.80 1.87 6.67
CA ASN A 14 7.48 3.07 7.45
C ASN A 14 7.69 2.82 8.94
N ARG A 15 7.19 1.68 9.44
CA ARG A 15 7.31 1.30 10.86
C ARG A 15 8.77 1.11 11.25
N VAL A 16 9.54 0.32 10.49
CA VAL A 16 10.98 0.10 10.73
C VAL A 16 11.78 1.41 10.73
N TYR A 17 11.53 2.32 9.79
CA TYR A 17 12.22 3.60 9.74
C TYR A 17 11.89 4.52 10.93
N ARG A 18 10.65 4.45 11.46
CA ARG A 18 10.23 5.23 12.63
C ARG A 18 10.75 4.66 13.94
N THR A 19 10.69 3.34 14.13
CA THR A 19 11.12 2.69 15.38
C THR A 19 12.61 2.40 15.45
N LYS A 20 13.30 2.30 14.30
CA LYS A 20 14.75 2.04 14.20
C LYS A 20 15.19 0.86 15.09
N PRO A 21 14.73 -0.37 14.81
CA PRO A 21 15.07 -1.55 15.60
C PRO A 21 16.60 -1.72 15.67
N GLN A 22 17.12 -2.04 16.86
CA GLN A 22 18.56 -2.14 17.08
C GLN A 22 19.10 -3.56 16.84
N ASN A 23 18.20 -4.54 16.76
CA ASN A 23 18.53 -5.94 16.58
C ASN A 23 17.39 -6.69 15.89
N LEU A 24 17.63 -7.96 15.55
CA LEU A 24 16.66 -8.81 14.87
C LEU A 24 15.42 -9.11 15.71
N LYS A 25 15.52 -9.10 17.05
CA LYS A 25 14.38 -9.33 17.94
C LYS A 25 13.40 -8.17 17.88
N ASP A 26 13.89 -6.94 17.85
CA ASP A 26 13.07 -5.74 17.69
C ASP A 26 12.41 -5.72 16.31
N LEU A 27 13.15 -6.09 15.26
CA LEU A 27 12.59 -6.20 13.91
C LEU A 27 11.47 -7.25 13.85
N ARG A 28 11.67 -8.41 14.48
CA ARG A 28 10.64 -9.45 14.55
C ARG A 28 9.40 -8.96 15.27
N ARG A 29 9.56 -8.25 16.39
CA ARG A 29 8.45 -7.65 17.12
C ARG A 29 7.67 -6.65 16.27
N ILE A 30 8.35 -5.83 15.47
CA ILE A 30 7.69 -4.89 14.55
C ILE A 30 6.87 -5.64 13.51
N ILE A 31 7.41 -6.72 12.94
CA ILE A 31 6.67 -7.56 11.97
C ILE A 31 5.42 -8.16 12.63
N ASP A 32 5.56 -8.70 13.83
CA ASP A 32 4.43 -9.28 14.60
C ASP A 32 3.38 -8.22 14.97
N GLU A 33 3.79 -6.97 15.23
CA GLU A 33 2.91 -5.83 15.51
C GLU A 33 2.21 -5.27 14.26
N VAL A 34 2.66 -5.61 13.04
CA VAL A 34 1.95 -5.28 11.80
C VAL A 34 0.77 -6.23 11.63
N LEU A 35 -0.26 -6.01 12.47
CA LEU A 35 -1.57 -6.63 12.32
C LEU A 35 -2.28 -6.02 11.10
N ILE A 36 -2.48 -6.85 10.08
CA ILE A 36 -3.34 -6.49 8.95
C ILE A 36 -4.77 -6.82 9.36
N THR A 37 -5.57 -5.80 9.64
CA THR A 37 -7.01 -5.97 9.89
C THR A 37 -7.77 -6.13 8.57
N LEU A 38 -8.96 -6.73 8.63
CA LEU A 38 -9.84 -6.85 7.46
C LEU A 38 -10.22 -5.47 6.88
N GLU A 39 -10.38 -4.47 7.74
CA GLU A 39 -10.65 -3.09 7.35
C GLU A 39 -9.49 -2.50 6.52
N ILE A 40 -8.23 -2.76 6.92
CA ILE A 40 -7.06 -2.33 6.16
C ILE A 40 -7.06 -2.99 4.77
N LEU A 41 -7.38 -4.29 4.69
CA LEU A 41 -7.47 -5.00 3.40
C LEU A 41 -8.54 -4.41 2.49
N GLN A 42 -9.72 -4.09 3.03
CA GLN A 42 -10.80 -3.45 2.29
C GLN A 42 -10.37 -2.08 1.77
N ASN A 43 -9.75 -1.26 2.62
CA ASN A 43 -9.26 0.07 2.24
C ASN A 43 -8.18 0.01 1.15
N VAL A 44 -7.23 -0.92 1.25
CA VAL A 44 -6.18 -1.11 0.23
C VAL A 44 -6.79 -1.52 -1.10
N THR A 45 -7.74 -2.45 -1.08
CA THR A 45 -8.43 -2.94 -2.27
C THR A 45 -9.23 -1.83 -2.94
N THR A 46 -10.02 -1.08 -2.16
CA THR A 46 -10.79 0.06 -2.66
C THR A 46 -9.88 1.15 -3.22
N SER A 47 -8.80 1.50 -2.53
CA SER A 47 -7.83 2.49 -3.01
C SER A 47 -7.19 2.07 -4.32
N PHE A 48 -6.88 0.78 -4.47
CA PHE A 48 -6.33 0.22 -5.71
C PHE A 48 -7.31 0.37 -6.88
N TYR A 49 -8.57 -0.04 -6.71
CA TYR A 49 -9.59 0.11 -7.76
C TYR A 49 -9.91 1.57 -8.08
N ASN A 50 -9.96 2.45 -7.08
CA ASN A 50 -10.17 3.88 -7.30
C ASN A 50 -9.06 4.50 -8.14
N ARG A 51 -7.80 4.13 -7.88
CA ARG A 51 -6.66 4.58 -8.69
C ARG A 51 -6.75 4.03 -10.11
N LEU A 52 -7.11 2.76 -10.27
CA LEU A 52 -7.28 2.14 -11.58
C LEU A 52 -8.36 2.85 -12.41
N ALA A 53 -9.52 3.13 -11.81
CA ALA A 53 -10.60 3.87 -12.44
C ALA A 53 -10.19 5.31 -12.78
N HIS A 54 -9.43 5.96 -11.90
CA HIS A 54 -8.88 7.29 -12.19
C HIS A 54 -7.94 7.27 -13.41
N TYR A 55 -7.01 6.32 -13.50
CA TYR A 55 -6.13 6.20 -14.67
C TYR A 55 -6.92 5.95 -15.95
N GLN A 56 -7.92 5.07 -15.92
CA GLN A 56 -8.79 4.83 -17.08
C GLN A 56 -9.49 6.12 -17.53
N THR A 57 -10.08 6.88 -16.61
CA THR A 57 -10.80 8.13 -16.95
C THR A 57 -9.88 9.29 -17.34
N VAL A 58 -8.63 9.29 -16.89
CA VAL A 58 -7.64 10.32 -17.24
C VAL A 58 -6.97 10.00 -18.56
N GLU A 59 -6.57 8.76 -18.83
CA GLU A 59 -6.09 8.34 -20.15
C GLU A 59 -7.18 8.54 -21.21
N SER A 60 -8.42 8.12 -20.94
CA SER A 60 -9.54 8.36 -21.87
C SER A 60 -9.72 9.84 -22.19
N ARG A 61 -9.67 10.72 -21.18
CA ARG A 61 -9.78 12.17 -21.39
C ARG A 61 -8.58 12.76 -22.13
N GLN A 62 -7.37 12.27 -21.88
CA GLN A 62 -6.19 12.73 -22.61
C GLN A 62 -6.23 12.29 -24.07
N PHE A 63 -6.75 11.10 -24.38
CA PHE A 63 -6.99 10.66 -25.76
C PHE A 63 -8.10 11.48 -26.44
N GLU A 64 -9.19 11.82 -25.75
CA GLU A 64 -10.25 12.67 -26.32
C GLU A 64 -9.83 14.13 -26.56
N GLN A 65 -8.87 14.67 -25.78
CA GLN A 65 -8.34 16.03 -25.99
C GLN A 65 -7.29 16.12 -27.11
N LEU A 66 -6.80 14.99 -27.61
CA LEU A 66 -5.80 14.91 -28.69
C LEU A 66 -6.42 14.58 -30.07
N LEU A 67 -7.75 14.43 -30.14
CA LEU A 67 -8.55 14.25 -31.36
C LEU A 67 -9.27 15.55 -31.73
#